data_AF-A0A927YRH3-F1
#
_entry.id   AF-A0A927YRH3-F1
#
_cell.length_a   1.000
_cell.length_b   1.000
_cell.length_c   1.000
_cell.angle_alpha   90.00
_cell.angle_beta   90.00
_cell.angle_gamma   90.00
#
_symmetry.space_group_name_H-M   'P 1'
#
loop_
_entity.id
_entity.type
_entity.pdbx_description
1 polymer ?
#
loop_
_entity_poly.entity_id
_entity_poly.type
_entity_poly.pdbx_seq_one_letter_code
_entity_poly.pdbx_strand_id
1 'polypeptide(L)'
;MPLTSVANWTSISDLKVGDQITTLGGVEICRKYIPRRVSGGVFVGGCHKKAKANFAPTFYEHVDTAQLAYSLGQFKTGDIVELTLKMHGTSGRTGYLPINKQMKRTILDKILRRPGKQYKEYDYVTGTRRVVLDSKHDGGFYEDNNFRIAMAAKFDGKLRKGEVVYYEIVGFVNANTPIMASVKNSKIKDKEFIKQYGEETVFSYGCDREGSYEWQNLDDSGDVESGTMTLTEARMYGLAVAPKCEVYVYRMTQVNEDGDVVELSPDQMRMRCEQMGVKTVPVFERFIIPENPGEVLVDKAGDTDYGVCSPGEYVLRKVEQYFDGPDPIGKTHIREGVVARIVNRPDIAVYKHKNFNFKVLEGIIKEDATAPDMEEAQDEMSIEENGNA
;
A
#
# COMPACT_ATOMS: atom_id res chain seq x y z
N MET A 1 16.14 22.81 -4.16
CA MET A 1 17.54 22.88 -4.63
C MET A 1 17.68 24.17 -5.45
N PRO A 2 18.70 25.00 -5.23
CA PRO A 2 18.95 26.18 -6.07
C PRO A 2 19.13 25.78 -7.54
N LEU A 3 18.57 26.53 -8.49
CA LEU A 3 18.74 26.25 -9.93
C LEU A 3 20.20 26.38 -10.39
N THR A 4 20.99 27.20 -9.68
CA THR A 4 22.44 27.31 -9.90
C THR A 4 23.18 25.99 -9.67
N SER A 5 22.63 25.10 -8.85
CA SER A 5 23.23 23.79 -8.58
C SER A 5 23.28 22.90 -9.82
N VAL A 6 22.38 23.08 -10.80
CA VAL A 6 22.25 22.20 -11.98
C VAL A 6 22.78 22.82 -13.28
N ALA A 7 23.29 24.05 -13.22
CA ALA A 7 23.74 24.82 -14.39
C ALA A 7 24.89 24.16 -15.18
N ASN A 8 25.63 23.24 -14.57
CA ASN A 8 26.73 22.52 -15.21
C ASN A 8 26.28 21.39 -16.15
N TRP A 9 25.02 20.94 -16.06
CA TRP A 9 24.50 19.79 -16.83
C TRP A 9 23.44 20.17 -17.85
N THR A 10 22.78 21.32 -17.70
CA THR A 10 21.80 21.83 -18.66
C THR A 10 21.68 23.34 -18.56
N SER A 11 21.20 24.00 -19.62
CA SER A 11 20.84 25.41 -19.54
C SER A 11 19.60 25.57 -18.65
N ILE A 12 19.65 26.54 -17.72
CA ILE A 12 18.55 26.82 -16.78
C ILE A 12 17.28 27.23 -17.55
N SER A 13 17.44 27.86 -18.71
CA SER A 13 16.33 28.26 -19.60
C SER A 13 15.47 27.09 -20.09
N ASP A 14 16.05 25.88 -20.10
CA ASP A 14 15.41 24.70 -20.67
C ASP A 14 14.58 23.96 -19.61
N LEU A 15 14.77 24.30 -18.33
CA LEU A 15 14.06 23.73 -17.20
C LEU A 15 12.76 24.50 -16.94
N LYS A 16 11.66 23.76 -16.83
CA LYS A 16 10.35 24.29 -16.47
C LYS A 16 9.96 23.89 -15.06
N VAL A 17 9.13 24.70 -14.42
CA VAL A 17 8.55 24.37 -13.11
C VAL A 17 7.77 23.07 -13.25
N GLY A 18 8.16 22.06 -12.46
CA GLY A 18 7.57 20.72 -12.49
C GLY A 18 8.45 19.64 -13.15
N ASP A 19 9.57 20.00 -13.77
CA ASP A 19 10.49 19.02 -14.34
C ASP A 19 11.08 18.10 -13.24
N GLN A 20 11.03 16.79 -13.49
CA GLN A 20 11.69 15.79 -12.64
C GLN A 20 13.09 15.54 -13.16
N ILE A 21 14.06 15.73 -12.27
CA ILE A 21 15.47 15.79 -12.63
C ILE A 21 16.17 14.51 -12.13
N THR A 22 16.14 13.45 -12.93
CA THR A 22 16.94 12.22 -12.70
C THR A 22 18.23 12.28 -13.51
N THR A 23 18.13 12.71 -14.77
CA THR A 23 19.24 12.78 -15.73
C THR A 23 19.23 14.14 -16.44
N LEU A 24 20.36 14.84 -16.47
CA LEU A 24 20.54 16.08 -17.24
C LEU A 24 21.76 15.95 -18.14
N GLY A 25 21.61 16.33 -19.41
CA GLY A 25 22.71 16.25 -20.38
C GLY A 25 23.30 14.83 -20.54
N GLY A 26 22.51 13.78 -20.29
CA GLY A 26 22.96 12.39 -20.31
C GLY A 26 23.67 11.92 -19.03
N VAL A 27 23.78 12.76 -18.00
CA VAL A 27 24.39 12.42 -16.70
C VAL A 27 23.30 12.22 -15.65
N GLU A 28 23.29 11.07 -15.00
CA GLU A 28 22.40 10.79 -13.86
C GLU A 28 22.88 11.56 -12.62
N ILE A 29 22.04 12.48 -12.13
CA ILE A 29 22.39 13.40 -11.04
C ILE A 29 21.59 13.17 -9.77
N CYS A 30 20.46 12.47 -9.83
CA CYS A 30 19.69 12.07 -8.66
C CYS A 30 19.23 10.63 -8.80
N ARG A 31 19.63 9.80 -7.82
CA ARG A 31 19.14 8.44 -7.65
C ARG A 31 18.47 8.32 -6.29
N LYS A 32 17.48 7.43 -6.18
CA LYS A 32 16.93 7.04 -4.88
C LYS A 32 18.09 6.54 -4.01
N TYR A 33 18.23 7.08 -2.80
CA TYR A 33 19.20 6.56 -1.86
C TYR A 33 18.73 5.18 -1.39
N ILE A 34 19.58 4.18 -1.57
CA ILE A 34 19.37 2.80 -1.14
C ILE A 34 20.42 2.56 -0.05
N PRO A 35 20.05 2.53 1.24
CA PRO A 35 21.00 2.32 2.32
C PRO A 35 21.67 0.95 2.21
N ARG A 36 23.00 0.90 2.30
CA ARG A 36 23.72 -0.37 2.28
C ARG A 36 23.44 -1.15 3.55
N ARG A 37 22.88 -2.36 3.41
CA ARG A 37 22.95 -3.37 4.48
C ARG A 37 24.39 -3.87 4.62
N VAL A 38 24.88 -3.89 5.86
CA VAL A 38 26.06 -4.68 6.21
C VAL A 38 25.59 -6.13 6.28
N SER A 39 25.74 -6.87 5.18
CA SER A 39 25.47 -8.31 5.18
C SER A 39 26.46 -8.99 6.12
N GLY A 40 26.00 -9.44 7.29
CA GLY A 40 26.71 -10.46 8.06
C GLY A 40 26.70 -11.75 7.24
N GLY A 41 27.72 -11.92 6.37
CA GLY A 41 27.75 -12.99 5.40
C GLY A 41 27.95 -14.35 6.05
N VAL A 42 26.92 -15.20 6.00
CA VAL A 42 27.13 -16.65 5.84
C VAL A 42 27.18 -16.89 4.34
N PHE A 43 28.36 -17.23 3.82
CA PHE A 43 28.57 -17.55 2.42
C PHE A 43 27.89 -18.89 2.10
N VAL A 44 26.62 -18.86 1.69
CA VAL A 44 25.94 -20.04 1.12
C VAL A 44 26.20 -20.02 -0.38
N GLY A 45 26.94 -21.01 -0.86
CA GLY A 45 27.39 -21.11 -2.25
C GLY A 45 26.27 -20.89 -3.26
N GLY A 46 26.53 -20.02 -4.24
CA GLY A 46 25.60 -19.67 -5.30
C GLY A 46 25.24 -20.88 -6.17
N CYS A 47 24.04 -21.39 -6.00
CA CYS A 47 23.34 -22.09 -7.08
C CYS A 47 22.69 -21.01 -7.94
N HIS A 48 23.05 -20.92 -9.23
CA HIS A 48 22.31 -20.12 -10.20
C HIS A 48 20.85 -20.60 -10.22
N LYS A 49 19.98 -19.97 -9.43
CA LYS A 49 18.54 -20.24 -9.46
C LYS A 49 18.06 -19.78 -10.83
N LYS A 50 17.63 -20.72 -11.66
CA LYS A 50 16.96 -20.40 -12.92
C LYS A 50 15.81 -19.44 -12.64
N ALA A 51 15.67 -18.39 -13.46
CA ALA A 51 14.51 -17.50 -13.43
C ALA A 51 13.22 -18.34 -13.37
N LYS A 52 12.39 -18.11 -12.34
CA LYS A 52 11.10 -18.80 -12.22
C LYS A 52 10.25 -18.39 -13.42
N ALA A 53 9.68 -19.37 -14.13
CA ALA A 53 8.78 -19.08 -15.24
C ALA A 53 7.57 -18.26 -14.74
N ASN A 54 7.21 -17.19 -15.45
CA ASN A 54 6.03 -16.39 -15.13
C ASN A 54 4.76 -17.21 -15.39
N PHE A 55 4.29 -17.90 -14.35
CA PHE A 55 3.11 -18.77 -14.43
C PHE A 55 1.80 -17.99 -14.44
N ALA A 56 1.80 -16.71 -14.07
CA ALA A 56 0.62 -15.84 -14.00
C ALA A 56 0.89 -14.51 -14.74
N PRO A 57 0.94 -14.51 -16.08
CA PRO A 57 1.38 -13.35 -16.86
C PRO A 57 0.45 -12.13 -16.75
N THR A 58 -0.82 -12.33 -16.43
CA THR A 58 -1.80 -11.24 -16.24
C THR A 58 -1.87 -10.76 -14.78
N PHE A 59 -1.00 -11.25 -13.90
CA PHE A 59 -0.93 -10.83 -12.51
C PHE A 59 0.07 -9.68 -12.35
N TYR A 60 -0.35 -8.51 -12.82
CA TYR A 60 0.49 -7.33 -12.90
C TYR A 60 0.89 -6.76 -11.54
N GLU A 61 2.02 -6.07 -11.54
CA GLU A 61 2.51 -5.38 -10.34
C GLU A 61 1.62 -4.21 -9.92
N HIS A 62 1.61 -3.91 -8.62
CA HIS A 62 0.93 -2.72 -8.16
C HIS A 62 1.78 -1.49 -8.47
N VAL A 63 1.18 -0.52 -9.18
CA VAL A 63 1.85 0.72 -9.60
C VAL A 63 2.31 1.56 -8.39
N ASP A 64 3.32 2.41 -8.62
CA ASP A 64 3.76 3.35 -7.60
C ASP A 64 2.79 4.51 -7.43
N THR A 65 2.44 4.80 -6.17
CA THR A 65 1.64 5.98 -5.83
C THR A 65 2.53 7.23 -5.80
N ALA A 66 2.26 8.18 -6.68
CA ALA A 66 3.00 9.45 -6.77
C ALA A 66 2.81 10.32 -5.52
N GLN A 67 3.80 11.15 -5.19
CA GLN A 67 3.69 12.10 -4.08
C GLN A 67 2.85 13.31 -4.50
N LEU A 68 1.86 13.69 -3.69
CA LEU A 68 0.95 14.80 -3.97
C LEU A 68 1.70 16.13 -4.15
N ALA A 69 2.71 16.39 -3.31
CA ALA A 69 3.47 17.64 -3.31
C ALA A 69 4.16 17.94 -4.66
N TYR A 70 4.46 16.92 -5.46
CA TYR A 70 5.09 17.07 -6.79
C TYR A 70 4.10 16.94 -7.94
N SER A 71 2.82 16.74 -7.64
CA SER A 71 1.79 16.39 -8.62
C SER A 71 0.59 17.34 -8.60
N LEU A 72 0.72 18.52 -7.99
CA LEU A 72 -0.37 19.49 -7.87
C LEU A 72 -0.92 19.93 -9.24
N GLY A 73 -0.07 20.01 -10.27
CA GLY A 73 -0.48 20.34 -11.64
C GLY A 73 -1.31 19.27 -12.36
N GLN A 74 -1.50 18.08 -11.76
CA GLN A 74 -2.29 17.01 -12.35
C GLN A 74 -3.81 17.20 -12.16
N PHE A 75 -4.20 18.04 -11.21
CA PHE A 75 -5.59 18.31 -10.86
C PHE A 75 -6.17 19.43 -11.71
N LYS A 76 -7.45 19.29 -12.05
CA LYS A 76 -8.21 20.22 -12.88
C LYS A 76 -9.55 20.53 -12.20
N THR A 77 -10.09 21.71 -12.49
CA THR A 77 -11.46 22.04 -12.07
C THR A 77 -12.44 21.00 -12.64
N GLY A 78 -13.44 20.60 -11.84
CA GLY A 78 -14.38 19.54 -12.19
C GLY A 78 -13.86 18.11 -11.99
N ASP A 79 -12.59 17.88 -11.62
CA ASP A 79 -12.16 16.56 -11.16
C ASP A 79 -12.96 16.15 -9.91
N ILE A 80 -13.37 14.89 -9.85
CA ILE A 80 -13.95 14.29 -8.65
C ILE A 80 -12.82 13.59 -7.90
N VAL A 81 -12.55 14.02 -6.67
CA VAL A 81 -11.46 13.50 -5.84
C VAL A 81 -12.04 12.78 -4.64
N GLU A 82 -11.54 11.57 -4.37
CA GLU A 82 -11.81 10.80 -3.16
C GLU A 82 -10.55 10.73 -2.30
N LEU A 83 -10.70 11.07 -1.01
CA LEU A 83 -9.66 10.98 -0.01
C LEU A 83 -9.86 9.74 0.84
N THR A 84 -8.83 8.89 0.93
CA THR A 84 -8.83 7.71 1.77
C THR A 84 -7.66 7.71 2.75
N LEU A 85 -7.78 6.97 3.85
CA LEU A 85 -6.68 6.74 4.76
C LEU A 85 -5.53 6.02 4.05
N LYS A 86 -4.31 6.56 4.20
CA LYS A 86 -3.10 5.80 3.88
C LYS A 86 -2.80 4.87 5.06
N MET A 87 -3.06 3.59 4.85
CA MET A 87 -2.74 2.52 5.79
C MET A 87 -1.23 2.24 5.75
N HIS A 88 -0.64 1.99 6.91
CA HIS A 88 0.74 1.60 7.11
C HIS A 88 0.79 0.11 7.44
N GLY A 89 0.93 -0.71 6.41
CA GLY A 89 0.98 -2.15 6.53
C GLY A 89 1.91 -2.74 5.47
N THR A 90 1.58 -3.95 5.05
CA THR A 90 2.25 -4.56 3.91
C THR A 90 1.26 -4.86 2.80
N SER A 91 1.61 -4.43 1.59
CA SER A 91 0.79 -4.65 0.40
C SER A 91 0.64 -6.14 0.11
N GLY A 92 -0.59 -6.52 -0.24
CA GLY A 92 -0.95 -7.82 -0.77
C GLY A 92 -1.83 -7.68 -2.01
N ARG A 93 -1.74 -8.67 -2.89
CA ARG A 93 -2.68 -8.85 -4.00
C ARG A 93 -3.08 -10.30 -4.14
N THR A 94 -4.34 -10.53 -4.46
CA THR A 94 -4.90 -11.86 -4.74
C THR A 94 -5.80 -11.77 -5.96
N GLY A 95 -5.63 -12.67 -6.91
CA GLY A 95 -6.45 -12.71 -8.12
C GLY A 95 -6.84 -14.11 -8.52
N TYR A 96 -7.99 -14.25 -9.19
CA TYR A 96 -8.44 -15.50 -9.79
C TYR A 96 -8.23 -15.43 -11.31
N LEU A 97 -7.06 -15.91 -11.73
CA LEU A 97 -6.47 -15.60 -13.05
C LEU A 97 -6.14 -16.87 -13.84
N PRO A 98 -6.09 -16.80 -15.18
CA PRO A 98 -5.63 -17.91 -16.00
C PRO A 98 -4.12 -18.10 -15.83
N ILE A 99 -3.72 -19.18 -15.18
CA ILE A 99 -2.31 -19.55 -14.99
C ILE A 99 -1.85 -20.57 -16.02
N ASN A 100 -0.59 -20.44 -16.44
CA ASN A 100 0.07 -21.35 -17.37
C ASN A 100 0.51 -22.62 -16.63
N LYS A 101 -0.21 -23.72 -16.81
CA LYS A 101 0.19 -25.04 -16.32
C LYS A 101 0.81 -25.88 -17.44
N GLN A 102 1.74 -26.75 -17.07
CA GLN A 102 2.35 -27.70 -17.99
C GLN A 102 1.84 -29.10 -17.69
N MET A 103 1.29 -29.78 -18.71
CA MET A 103 0.93 -31.19 -18.56
C MET A 103 2.17 -32.04 -18.26
N LYS A 104 1.99 -33.06 -17.41
CA LYS A 104 3.04 -34.07 -17.19
C LYS A 104 3.39 -34.70 -18.54
N ARG A 105 4.68 -34.78 -18.85
CA ARG A 105 5.17 -35.42 -20.08
C ARG A 105 4.66 -36.85 -20.15
N THR A 106 3.97 -37.19 -21.23
CA THR A 106 3.60 -38.58 -21.52
C THR A 106 4.86 -39.41 -21.77
N ILE A 107 4.75 -40.74 -21.75
CA ILE A 107 5.87 -41.64 -22.06
C ILE A 107 6.41 -41.34 -23.47
N LEU A 108 5.52 -41.05 -24.43
CA LEU A 108 5.90 -40.65 -25.78
C LEU A 108 6.62 -39.30 -25.82
N ASP A 109 6.17 -38.30 -25.03
CA ASP A 109 6.86 -37.01 -24.93
C ASP A 109 8.26 -37.15 -24.32
N LYS A 110 8.44 -38.09 -23.37
CA LYS A 110 9.75 -38.42 -22.79
C LYS A 110 10.66 -39.05 -23.84
N ILE A 111 10.14 -39.98 -24.65
CA ILE A 111 10.89 -40.66 -25.72
C ILE A 111 11.28 -39.68 -26.83
N LEU A 112 10.36 -38.81 -27.26
CA LEU A 112 10.57 -37.82 -28.33
C LEU A 112 11.21 -36.51 -27.84
N ARG A 113 11.58 -36.42 -26.56
CA ARG A 113 12.14 -35.22 -25.89
C ARG A 113 11.29 -33.95 -26.10
N ARG A 114 9.97 -34.10 -26.21
CA ARG A 114 9.03 -32.98 -26.41
C ARG A 114 8.65 -32.34 -25.06
N PRO A 115 8.51 -31.01 -24.99
CA PRO A 115 7.96 -30.36 -23.80
C PRO A 115 6.50 -30.78 -23.62
N GLY A 116 6.04 -30.87 -22.37
CA GLY A 116 4.63 -31.16 -22.08
C GLY A 116 3.75 -30.01 -22.57
N LYS A 117 2.55 -30.34 -23.07
CA LYS A 117 1.59 -29.35 -23.58
C LYS A 117 1.24 -28.33 -22.50
N GLN A 118 1.33 -27.05 -22.82
CA GLN A 118 0.88 -25.98 -21.95
C GLN A 118 -0.63 -25.77 -22.10
N TYR A 119 -1.31 -25.50 -20.99
CA TYR A 119 -2.71 -25.12 -20.97
C TYR A 119 -2.95 -24.04 -19.91
N LYS A 120 -4.01 -23.26 -20.09
CA LYS A 120 -4.44 -22.24 -19.12
C LYS A 120 -5.55 -22.81 -18.26
N GLU A 121 -5.45 -22.60 -16.96
CA GLU A 121 -6.49 -22.94 -15.99
C GLU A 121 -6.66 -21.75 -15.04
N TYR A 122 -7.90 -21.42 -14.67
CA TYR A 122 -8.13 -20.38 -13.68
C TYR A 122 -7.81 -20.90 -12.30
N ASP A 123 -6.91 -20.20 -11.60
CA ASP A 123 -6.47 -20.56 -10.27
C ASP A 123 -6.23 -19.29 -9.44
N TYR A 124 -6.16 -19.47 -8.12
CA TYR A 124 -5.85 -18.38 -7.21
C TYR A 124 -4.35 -18.08 -7.24
N VAL A 125 -4.01 -16.80 -7.46
CA VAL A 125 -2.65 -16.30 -7.45
C VAL A 125 -2.56 -15.23 -6.37
N THR A 126 -1.58 -15.37 -5.48
CA THR A 126 -1.35 -14.44 -4.37
C THR A 126 0.03 -13.83 -4.49
N GLY A 127 0.20 -12.61 -4.02
CA GLY A 127 1.43 -11.85 -4.20
C GLY A 127 1.57 -10.71 -3.21
N THR A 128 2.80 -10.22 -3.07
CA THR A 128 3.07 -8.90 -2.49
C THR A 128 2.94 -7.83 -3.57
N ARG A 129 3.41 -6.61 -3.31
CA ARG A 129 3.46 -5.52 -4.29
C ARG A 129 4.18 -5.87 -5.59
N ARG A 130 5.23 -6.70 -5.53
CA ARG A 130 6.12 -7.01 -6.66
C ARG A 130 6.25 -8.51 -6.91
N VAL A 131 6.24 -9.32 -5.84
CA VAL A 131 6.53 -10.75 -5.93
C VAL A 131 5.25 -11.56 -6.00
N VAL A 132 5.19 -12.49 -6.94
CA VAL A 132 4.18 -13.56 -6.96
C VAL A 132 4.61 -14.65 -6.00
N LEU A 133 3.79 -14.93 -4.99
CA LEU A 133 4.09 -15.96 -4.00
C LEU A 133 3.82 -17.33 -4.61
N ASP A 134 4.77 -18.25 -4.47
CA ASP A 134 4.57 -19.64 -4.89
C ASP A 134 3.76 -20.42 -3.84
N SER A 135 3.35 -21.64 -4.19
CA SER A 135 2.49 -22.49 -3.35
C SER A 135 3.09 -22.88 -2.00
N LYS A 136 4.37 -22.58 -1.75
CA LYS A 136 5.03 -22.85 -0.48
C LYS A 136 5.14 -21.60 0.39
N HIS A 137 4.96 -20.41 -0.19
CA HIS A 137 5.18 -19.11 0.47
C HIS A 137 6.54 -19.05 1.21
N ASP A 138 7.51 -19.84 0.73
CA ASP A 138 8.85 -19.97 1.31
C ASP A 138 9.71 -18.76 0.90
N GLY A 139 10.14 -17.95 1.87
CA GLY A 139 10.98 -16.77 1.68
C GLY A 139 10.23 -15.42 1.72
N GLY A 140 10.98 -14.32 1.80
CA GLY A 140 10.44 -12.95 1.94
C GLY A 140 11.03 -12.20 3.13
N PHE A 141 10.53 -10.99 3.39
CA PHE A 141 10.99 -10.14 4.50
C PHE A 141 10.61 -10.70 5.88
N TYR A 142 9.47 -11.40 5.96
CA TYR A 142 8.95 -11.97 7.21
C TYR A 142 9.42 -13.41 7.38
N GLU A 143 9.73 -13.78 8.63
CA GLU A 143 10.07 -15.16 9.00
C GLU A 143 8.86 -16.10 8.86
N ASP A 144 7.65 -15.58 9.09
CA ASP A 144 6.38 -16.29 8.97
C ASP A 144 5.45 -15.57 7.97
N ASN A 145 5.12 -16.22 6.85
CA ASN A 145 4.17 -15.72 5.86
C ASN A 145 2.74 -16.27 6.03
N ASN A 146 2.45 -17.05 7.08
CA ASN A 146 1.13 -17.63 7.31
C ASN A 146 0.02 -16.57 7.41
N PHE A 147 0.33 -15.39 7.95
CA PHE A 147 -0.61 -14.27 7.99
C PHE A 147 -1.07 -13.86 6.59
N ARG A 148 -0.18 -13.89 5.58
CA ARG A 148 -0.54 -13.59 4.18
C ARG A 148 -1.44 -14.66 3.59
N ILE A 149 -1.18 -15.93 3.90
CA ILE A 149 -2.01 -17.06 3.47
C ILE A 149 -3.41 -16.90 4.06
N ALA A 150 -3.52 -16.66 5.37
CA ALA A 150 -4.80 -16.46 6.05
C ALA A 150 -5.58 -15.26 5.47
N MET A 151 -4.88 -14.15 5.17
CA MET A 151 -5.51 -12.97 4.59
C MET A 151 -5.91 -13.18 3.12
N ALA A 152 -5.13 -13.93 2.34
CA ALA A 152 -5.49 -14.30 0.97
C ALA A 152 -6.69 -15.25 0.93
N ALA A 153 -6.78 -16.19 1.88
CA ALA A 153 -7.89 -17.14 1.99
C ALA A 153 -9.26 -16.46 2.18
N LYS A 154 -9.29 -15.20 2.63
CA LYS A 154 -10.54 -14.40 2.69
C LYS A 154 -11.20 -14.22 1.32
N PHE A 155 -10.45 -14.38 0.22
CA PHE A 155 -10.91 -14.24 -1.15
C PHE A 155 -11.23 -15.59 -1.84
N ASP A 156 -10.92 -16.72 -1.20
CA ASP A 156 -11.09 -18.06 -1.77
C ASP A 156 -12.56 -18.36 -2.03
N GLY A 157 -12.86 -18.84 -3.24
CA GLY A 157 -14.22 -19.07 -3.73
C GLY A 157 -15.06 -17.82 -4.00
N LYS A 158 -14.56 -16.59 -3.72
CA LYS A 158 -15.35 -15.35 -3.81
C LYS A 158 -15.00 -14.45 -5.00
N LEU A 159 -13.85 -14.66 -5.63
CA LEU A 159 -13.40 -13.89 -6.79
C LEU A 159 -14.01 -14.45 -8.08
N ARG A 160 -14.45 -13.55 -8.95
CA ARG A 160 -14.87 -13.89 -10.31
C ARG A 160 -13.63 -14.06 -11.19
N LYS A 161 -13.77 -14.78 -12.29
CA LYS A 161 -12.70 -14.97 -13.27
C LYS A 161 -12.16 -13.61 -13.73
N GLY A 162 -10.86 -13.42 -13.62
CA GLY A 162 -10.17 -12.20 -14.02
C GLY A 162 -10.11 -11.11 -12.93
N GLU A 163 -10.81 -11.26 -11.80
CA GLU A 163 -10.71 -10.28 -10.71
C GLU A 163 -9.37 -10.37 -10.00
N VAL A 164 -8.78 -9.21 -9.72
CA VAL A 164 -7.60 -9.04 -8.88
C VAL A 164 -7.89 -7.98 -7.84
N VAL A 165 -7.65 -8.30 -6.58
CA VAL A 165 -7.84 -7.42 -5.43
C VAL A 165 -6.49 -7.01 -4.88
N TYR A 166 -6.32 -5.72 -4.62
CA TYR A 166 -5.14 -5.13 -3.99
C TYR A 166 -5.55 -4.55 -2.64
N TYR A 167 -4.82 -4.92 -1.61
CA TYR A 167 -5.17 -4.62 -0.24
C TYR A 167 -3.93 -4.37 0.61
N GLU A 168 -4.15 -3.67 1.72
CA GLU A 168 -3.15 -3.51 2.77
C GLU A 168 -3.43 -4.50 3.89
N ILE A 169 -2.41 -5.24 4.32
CA ILE A 169 -2.47 -6.09 5.51
C ILE A 169 -1.88 -5.33 6.68
N VAL A 170 -2.65 -5.19 7.77
CA VAL A 170 -2.27 -4.45 8.97
C VAL A 170 -2.45 -5.27 10.25
N GLY A 171 -1.78 -4.89 11.33
CA GLY A 171 -1.80 -5.61 12.62
C GLY A 171 -0.49 -6.36 12.89
N PHE A 172 -0.59 -7.65 13.21
CA PHE A 172 0.52 -8.46 13.70
C PHE A 172 0.73 -9.73 12.86
N VAL A 173 1.99 -10.15 12.72
CA VAL A 173 2.39 -11.42 12.10
C VAL A 173 2.26 -12.57 13.10
N ASN A 174 2.51 -12.30 14.38
CA ASN A 174 2.37 -13.24 15.48
C ASN A 174 2.26 -12.43 16.80
N ALA A 175 2.21 -13.10 17.95
CA ALA A 175 2.10 -12.44 19.26
C ALA A 175 3.23 -11.45 19.58
N ASN A 176 4.40 -11.60 18.95
CA ASN A 176 5.59 -10.82 19.23
C ASN A 176 5.93 -9.81 18.13
N THR A 177 5.48 -10.06 16.90
CA THR A 177 5.94 -9.32 15.72
C THR A 177 4.78 -8.52 15.11
N PRO A 178 4.78 -7.18 15.24
CA PRO A 178 3.87 -6.35 14.45
C PRO A 178 4.26 -6.40 12.97
N ILE A 179 3.28 -6.23 12.08
CA ILE A 179 3.52 -6.23 10.63
C ILE A 179 4.45 -5.07 10.28
N MET A 180 4.20 -3.89 10.81
CA MET A 180 5.10 -2.74 10.74
C MET A 180 5.91 -2.64 12.02
N ALA A 181 7.21 -2.35 11.90
CA ALA A 181 8.08 -2.21 13.05
C ALA A 181 7.56 -1.11 14.00
N SER A 182 7.57 -1.41 15.30
CA SER A 182 7.27 -0.43 16.33
C SER A 182 8.33 0.67 16.34
N VAL A 183 7.92 1.91 16.66
CA VAL A 183 8.81 3.08 16.62
C VAL A 183 8.77 3.86 17.92
N LYS A 184 9.95 4.14 18.49
CA LYS A 184 10.09 4.98 19.68
C LYS A 184 9.62 6.41 19.40
N ASN A 185 8.69 6.90 20.22
CA ASN A 185 8.11 8.23 20.10
C ASN A 185 9.05 9.34 20.60
N SER A 186 10.13 8.97 21.30
CA SER A 186 11.20 9.90 21.68
C SER A 186 11.84 10.64 20.48
N LYS A 187 11.74 10.07 19.26
CA LYS A 187 12.19 10.72 18.02
C LYS A 187 11.44 12.02 17.70
N ILE A 188 10.17 12.13 18.09
CA ILE A 188 9.33 13.31 17.80
C ILE A 188 9.76 14.52 18.65
N LYS A 189 10.37 14.28 19.81
CA LYS A 189 10.75 15.33 20.79
C LYS A 189 9.55 16.20 21.24
N ASP A 190 8.35 15.64 21.24
CA ASP A 190 7.12 16.28 21.74
C ASP A 190 6.51 15.47 22.90
N LYS A 191 6.29 16.14 24.03
CA LYS A 191 5.75 15.54 25.25
C LYS A 191 4.26 15.23 25.13
N GLU A 192 3.47 16.05 24.43
CA GLU A 192 2.04 15.79 24.27
C GLU A 192 1.82 14.59 23.33
N PHE A 193 2.67 14.44 22.30
CA PHE A 193 2.68 13.25 21.45
C PHE A 193 2.94 11.97 22.24
N ILE A 194 3.96 11.96 23.10
CA ILE A 194 4.29 10.81 23.96
C ILE A 194 3.17 10.53 24.96
N LYS A 195 2.56 11.57 25.53
CA LYS A 195 1.41 11.41 26.43
C LYS A 195 0.19 10.81 25.72
N GLN A 196 -0.01 11.14 24.45
CA GLN A 196 -1.12 10.66 23.64
C GLN A 196 -0.93 9.21 23.15
N TYR A 197 0.24 8.88 22.64
CA TYR A 197 0.51 7.59 21.97
C TYR A 197 1.42 6.65 22.75
N GLY A 198 1.92 7.07 23.92
CA GLY A 198 2.87 6.33 24.74
C GLY A 198 4.32 6.49 24.28
N GLU A 199 5.22 5.71 24.88
CA GLU A 199 6.66 5.71 24.59
C GLU A 199 7.00 5.15 23.20
N GLU A 200 6.13 4.30 22.66
CA GLU A 200 6.32 3.61 21.40
C GLU A 200 5.01 3.55 20.61
N THR A 201 5.08 3.86 19.32
CA THR A 201 3.97 3.70 18.40
C THR A 201 3.97 2.28 17.84
N VAL A 202 2.84 1.59 17.99
CA VAL A 202 2.55 0.29 17.35
C VAL A 202 1.37 0.47 16.39
N PHE A 203 1.57 0.15 15.12
CA PHE A 203 0.57 0.33 14.06
C PHE A 203 -0.44 -0.83 14.04
N SER A 204 -1.31 -0.87 15.04
CA SER A 204 -2.19 -2.02 15.29
C SER A 204 -3.51 -2.00 14.51
N TYR A 205 -4.04 -0.84 14.13
CA TYR A 205 -5.32 -0.73 13.43
C TYR A 205 -6.47 -1.52 14.10
N GLY A 206 -6.48 -1.52 15.44
CA GLY A 206 -7.47 -2.26 16.22
C GLY A 206 -7.28 -3.78 16.27
N CYS A 207 -6.23 -4.34 15.65
CA CYS A 207 -5.85 -5.75 15.79
C CYS A 207 -5.21 -6.04 17.16
N ASP A 208 -5.22 -7.31 17.56
CA ASP A 208 -4.62 -7.76 18.82
C ASP A 208 -3.53 -8.81 18.56
N ARG A 209 -2.39 -8.68 19.23
CA ARG A 209 -1.27 -9.62 19.10
C ARG A 209 -1.63 -11.04 19.55
N GLU A 210 -2.52 -11.16 20.54
CA GLU A 210 -3.03 -12.45 21.02
C GLU A 210 -4.26 -12.92 20.23
N GLY A 211 -4.66 -12.17 19.19
CA GLY A 211 -5.78 -12.52 18.33
C GLY A 211 -5.59 -13.83 17.58
N SER A 212 -6.69 -14.45 17.18
CA SER A 212 -6.70 -15.57 16.22
C SER A 212 -6.86 -15.06 14.78
N TYR A 213 -6.39 -15.87 13.83
CA TYR A 213 -6.73 -15.68 12.41
C TYR A 213 -8.13 -16.21 12.08
N GLU A 214 -8.62 -17.15 12.90
CA GLU A 214 -9.97 -17.68 12.84
C GLU A 214 -10.93 -16.66 13.45
N TRP A 215 -11.75 -16.05 12.59
CA TRP A 215 -12.94 -15.32 13.03
C TRP A 215 -13.96 -16.36 13.50
N GLN A 216 -14.15 -16.48 14.81
CA GLN A 216 -15.39 -17.05 15.31
C GLN A 216 -16.42 -15.92 15.26
N ASN A 217 -17.51 -16.13 14.51
CA ASN A 217 -18.71 -15.34 14.78
C ASN A 217 -19.02 -15.54 16.26
N LEU A 218 -19.24 -14.45 16.98
CA LEU A 218 -19.84 -14.50 18.31
C LEU A 218 -21.31 -14.94 18.14
N ASP A 219 -21.52 -16.25 17.96
CA ASP A 219 -22.62 -17.08 18.47
C ASP A 219 -22.90 -18.35 17.64
N ASP A 220 -22.24 -19.47 17.94
CA ASP A 220 -22.82 -20.80 17.65
C ASP A 220 -23.85 -21.23 18.73
N SER A 221 -24.18 -20.33 19.68
CA SER A 221 -25.10 -20.60 20.80
C SER A 221 -26.48 -19.97 20.65
N GLY A 222 -26.74 -19.20 19.59
CA GLY A 222 -28.10 -18.82 19.20
C GLY A 222 -28.92 -18.03 20.22
N ASP A 223 -28.29 -17.28 21.14
CA ASP A 223 -28.96 -16.30 21.99
C ASP A 223 -27.98 -15.18 22.38
N VAL A 224 -28.24 -13.97 21.87
CA VAL A 224 -27.60 -12.73 22.33
C VAL A 224 -28.70 -11.75 22.69
N GLU A 225 -28.77 -11.38 23.96
CA GLU A 225 -29.61 -10.29 24.45
C GLU A 225 -29.19 -9.00 23.73
N SER A 226 -30.05 -8.49 22.86
CA SER A 226 -29.70 -7.47 21.88
C SER A 226 -29.44 -6.10 22.53
N GLY A 227 -28.19 -5.66 22.49
CA GLY A 227 -27.78 -4.28 22.75
C GLY A 227 -26.56 -3.91 21.90
N THR A 228 -26.50 -2.68 21.39
CA THR A 228 -25.30 -2.15 20.73
C THR A 228 -24.21 -1.89 21.77
N MET A 229 -23.06 -2.55 21.62
CA MET A 229 -21.89 -2.40 22.49
C MET A 229 -20.64 -2.07 21.63
N THR A 230 -19.77 -1.21 22.13
CA THR A 230 -18.52 -0.82 21.47
C THR A 230 -17.45 -1.92 21.57
N LEU A 231 -16.47 -1.93 20.66
CA LEU A 231 -15.32 -2.86 20.68
C LEU A 231 -14.56 -2.83 22.02
N THR A 232 -14.50 -1.68 22.69
CA THR A 232 -13.87 -1.51 24.00
C THR A 232 -14.63 -2.26 25.08
N GLU A 233 -15.95 -2.15 25.09
CA GLU A 233 -16.81 -2.85 26.05
C GLU A 233 -16.82 -4.37 25.77
N ALA A 234 -16.83 -4.80 24.50
CA ALA A 234 -16.71 -6.22 24.14
C ALA A 234 -15.38 -6.85 24.61
N ARG A 235 -14.29 -6.06 24.62
CA ARG A 235 -13.00 -6.47 25.18
C ARG A 235 -13.01 -6.55 26.70
N MET A 236 -13.69 -5.62 27.37
CA MET A 236 -13.82 -5.64 28.85
C MET A 236 -14.53 -6.90 29.35
N TYR A 237 -15.49 -7.42 28.60
CA TYR A 237 -16.22 -8.65 28.94
C TYR A 237 -15.59 -9.92 28.37
N GLY A 238 -14.45 -9.83 27.67
CA GLY A 238 -13.77 -10.99 27.07
C GLY A 238 -14.54 -11.65 25.94
N LEU A 239 -15.48 -10.94 25.30
CA LEU A 239 -16.38 -11.49 24.30
C LEU A 239 -15.78 -11.42 22.88
N ALA A 240 -15.08 -10.34 22.53
CA ALA A 240 -14.49 -10.19 21.18
C ALA A 240 -12.97 -10.36 21.20
N VAL A 241 -12.47 -11.43 20.57
CA VAL A 241 -11.05 -11.54 20.21
C VAL A 241 -10.84 -10.76 18.92
N ALA A 242 -10.25 -9.57 19.01
CA ALA A 242 -9.88 -8.83 17.80
C ALA A 242 -8.89 -9.69 16.97
N PRO A 243 -8.99 -9.66 15.63
CA PRO A 243 -8.14 -10.50 14.81
C PRO A 243 -6.68 -10.07 14.96
N LYS A 244 -5.78 -11.01 14.67
CA LYS A 244 -4.34 -10.75 14.71
C LYS A 244 -3.87 -9.78 13.64
N CYS A 245 -4.42 -9.91 12.44
CA CYS A 245 -4.25 -8.96 11.35
C CYS A 245 -5.53 -8.89 10.51
N GLU A 246 -5.61 -7.87 9.67
CA GLU A 246 -6.78 -7.60 8.84
C GLU A 246 -6.39 -7.05 7.47
N VAL A 247 -7.26 -7.26 6.47
CA VAL A 247 -7.12 -6.69 5.13
C VAL A 247 -8.00 -5.47 4.93
N TYR A 248 -7.45 -4.45 4.26
CA TYR A 248 -8.19 -3.29 3.79
C TYR A 248 -7.97 -3.12 2.29
N VAL A 249 -8.99 -3.42 1.49
CA VAL A 249 -8.95 -3.29 0.04
C VAL A 249 -8.93 -1.81 -0.36
N TYR A 250 -8.02 -1.43 -1.27
CA TYR A 250 -7.90 -0.08 -1.82
C TYR A 250 -7.99 -0.03 -3.34
N ARG A 251 -7.88 -1.17 -4.03
CA ARG A 251 -7.95 -1.25 -5.48
C ARG A 251 -8.45 -2.61 -5.94
N MET A 252 -9.22 -2.63 -7.02
CA MET A 252 -9.60 -3.86 -7.73
C MET A 252 -9.49 -3.65 -9.23
N THR A 253 -9.06 -4.70 -9.94
CA THR A 253 -9.00 -4.71 -11.40
C THR A 253 -9.67 -5.97 -11.94
N GLN A 254 -10.18 -5.88 -13.17
CA GLN A 254 -10.74 -7.00 -13.93
C GLN A 254 -9.89 -7.22 -15.18
N VAL A 255 -9.39 -8.44 -15.36
CA VAL A 255 -8.73 -8.89 -16.57
C VAL A 255 -9.78 -9.50 -17.51
N ASN A 256 -9.85 -9.04 -18.76
CA ASN A 256 -10.73 -9.62 -19.78
C ASN A 256 -10.07 -10.83 -20.47
N GLU A 257 -10.77 -11.45 -21.44
CA GLU A 257 -10.26 -12.63 -22.16
C GLU A 257 -9.05 -12.30 -23.06
N ASP A 258 -8.97 -11.07 -23.55
CA ASP A 258 -7.86 -10.56 -24.36
C ASP A 258 -6.61 -10.23 -23.52
N GLY A 259 -6.75 -10.20 -22.19
CA GLY A 259 -5.68 -9.90 -21.25
C GLY A 259 -5.56 -8.42 -20.85
N ASP A 260 -6.50 -7.58 -21.31
CA ASP A 260 -6.58 -6.18 -20.91
C ASP A 260 -7.06 -6.06 -19.47
N VAL A 261 -6.50 -5.08 -18.77
CA VAL A 261 -6.83 -4.78 -17.38
C VAL A 261 -7.72 -3.55 -17.32
N VAL A 262 -8.90 -3.71 -16.76
CA VAL A 262 -9.82 -2.61 -16.47
C VAL A 262 -9.83 -2.35 -14.97
N GLU A 263 -9.65 -1.09 -14.59
CA GLU A 263 -9.76 -0.64 -13.22
C GLU A 263 -11.24 -0.56 -12.80
N LEU A 264 -11.61 -1.18 -11.68
CA LEU A 264 -12.94 -0.98 -11.10
C LEU A 264 -13.00 0.40 -10.45
N SER A 265 -14.14 1.09 -10.60
CA SER A 265 -14.36 2.33 -9.86
C SER A 265 -14.34 2.06 -8.35
N PRO A 266 -14.02 3.06 -7.49
CA PRO A 266 -14.04 2.87 -6.04
C PRO A 266 -15.38 2.35 -5.52
N ASP A 267 -16.50 2.72 -6.16
CA ASP A 267 -17.83 2.26 -5.80
C ASP A 267 -18.05 0.79 -6.20
N GLN A 268 -17.62 0.39 -7.40
CA GLN A 268 -17.64 -1.01 -7.84
C GLN A 268 -16.78 -1.90 -6.94
N MET A 269 -15.59 -1.42 -6.60
CA MET A 269 -14.68 -2.08 -5.66
C MET A 269 -15.35 -2.28 -4.30
N ARG A 270 -15.93 -1.23 -3.70
CA ARG A 270 -16.63 -1.31 -2.41
C ARG A 270 -17.81 -2.28 -2.44
N MET A 271 -18.64 -2.23 -3.48
CA MET A 271 -19.74 -3.18 -3.67
C MET A 271 -19.23 -4.64 -3.75
N ARG A 272 -18.12 -4.89 -4.45
CA ARG A 272 -17.50 -6.23 -4.48
C ARG A 272 -16.93 -6.62 -3.11
N CYS A 273 -16.31 -5.69 -2.38
CA CYS A 273 -15.78 -5.97 -1.05
C CYS A 273 -16.89 -6.33 -0.05
N GLU A 274 -18.03 -5.63 -0.10
CA GLU A 274 -19.22 -5.93 0.69
C GLU A 274 -19.74 -7.34 0.38
N GLN A 275 -19.87 -7.70 -0.90
CA GLN A 275 -20.26 -9.05 -1.32
C GLN A 275 -19.30 -10.15 -0.84
N MET A 276 -18.02 -9.84 -0.64
CA MET A 276 -17.01 -10.78 -0.17
C MET A 276 -16.86 -10.81 1.36
N GLY A 277 -17.48 -9.85 2.07
CA GLY A 277 -17.29 -9.65 3.51
C GLY A 277 -15.88 -9.20 3.88
N VAL A 278 -15.24 -8.38 3.05
CA VAL A 278 -13.89 -7.84 3.30
C VAL A 278 -13.93 -6.33 3.48
N LYS A 279 -13.05 -5.78 4.31
CA LYS A 279 -13.01 -4.35 4.61
C LYS A 279 -12.33 -3.57 3.48
N THR A 280 -12.70 -2.31 3.34
CA THR A 280 -12.04 -1.35 2.46
C THR A 280 -11.36 -0.27 3.26
N VAL A 281 -10.34 0.38 2.69
CA VAL A 281 -9.72 1.54 3.31
C VAL A 281 -10.77 2.61 3.69
N PRO A 282 -10.66 3.23 4.88
CA PRO A 282 -11.58 4.30 5.27
C PRO A 282 -11.57 5.46 4.27
N VAL A 283 -12.76 5.94 3.92
CA VAL A 283 -12.97 7.15 3.11
C VAL A 283 -13.18 8.33 4.04
N PHE A 284 -12.47 9.43 3.81
CA PHE A 284 -12.65 10.67 4.56
C PHE A 284 -13.67 11.58 3.90
N GLU A 285 -13.46 11.88 2.62
CA GLU A 285 -14.28 12.83 1.87
C GLU A 285 -14.23 12.48 0.38
N ARG A 286 -15.34 12.71 -0.33
CA ARG A 286 -15.37 12.78 -1.79
C ARG A 286 -15.94 14.14 -2.19
N PHE A 287 -15.24 14.85 -3.06
CA PHE A 287 -15.63 16.20 -3.47
C PHE A 287 -15.30 16.46 -4.95
N ILE A 288 -15.91 17.50 -5.50
CA ILE A 288 -15.60 18.02 -6.84
C ILE A 288 -14.73 19.25 -6.66
N ILE A 289 -13.64 19.36 -7.42
CA ILE A 289 -12.83 20.58 -7.43
C ILE A 289 -13.66 21.70 -8.07
N PRO A 290 -13.94 22.81 -7.35
CA PRO A 290 -14.79 23.88 -7.85
C PRO A 290 -14.15 24.62 -9.04
N GLU A 291 -14.96 25.33 -9.82
CA GLU A 291 -14.48 26.16 -10.94
C GLU A 291 -13.52 27.26 -10.48
N ASN A 292 -13.75 27.81 -9.28
CA ASN A 292 -12.90 28.81 -8.64
C ASN A 292 -12.38 28.24 -7.30
N PRO A 293 -11.26 27.49 -7.29
CA PRO A 293 -10.70 26.88 -6.07
C PRO A 293 -10.04 27.88 -5.11
N GLY A 294 -9.84 29.13 -5.55
CA GLY A 294 -9.45 30.24 -4.69
C GLY A 294 -10.47 30.44 -3.56
N GLU A 295 -9.99 30.54 -2.33
CA GLU A 295 -10.79 31.11 -1.24
C GLU A 295 -10.50 32.60 -1.18
N VAL A 296 -11.49 33.37 -0.74
CA VAL A 296 -11.29 34.76 -0.34
C VAL A 296 -10.38 34.74 0.88
N LEU A 297 -9.11 35.09 0.71
CA LEU A 297 -8.20 35.30 1.82
C LEU A 297 -8.41 36.73 2.30
N VAL A 298 -9.15 36.89 3.38
CA VAL A 298 -9.23 38.19 4.08
C VAL A 298 -7.99 38.29 4.95
N ASP A 299 -7.10 39.23 4.64
CA ASP A 299 -5.98 39.48 5.51
C ASP A 299 -6.44 40.05 6.87
N LYS A 300 -5.55 40.09 7.86
CA LYS A 300 -5.88 40.65 9.19
C LYS A 300 -6.18 42.15 9.16
N ALA A 301 -5.93 42.85 8.05
CA ALA A 301 -6.25 44.25 7.84
C ALA A 301 -7.64 44.46 7.19
N GLY A 302 -8.32 43.38 6.80
CA GLY A 302 -9.62 43.43 6.14
C GLY A 302 -9.52 43.63 4.62
N ASP A 303 -8.32 43.58 4.05
CA ASP A 303 -8.12 43.61 2.60
C ASP A 303 -8.40 42.23 2.02
N THR A 304 -9.19 42.23 0.95
CA THR A 304 -9.65 41.03 0.28
C THR A 304 -8.62 40.66 -0.79
N ASP A 305 -7.70 39.75 -0.46
CA ASP A 305 -6.80 39.19 -1.47
C ASP A 305 -7.46 37.96 -2.10
N TYR A 306 -7.65 38.01 -3.42
CA TYR A 306 -8.08 36.85 -4.19
C TYR A 306 -6.87 35.92 -4.35
N GLY A 307 -6.56 35.16 -3.30
CA GLY A 307 -5.53 34.14 -3.36
C GLY A 307 -5.82 33.17 -4.49
N VAL A 308 -5.02 33.21 -5.56
CA VAL A 308 -5.10 32.25 -6.66
C VAL A 308 -4.69 30.89 -6.11
N CYS A 309 -5.67 30.05 -5.79
CA CYS A 309 -5.43 28.66 -5.41
C CYS A 309 -5.66 27.78 -6.63
N SER A 310 -4.62 27.09 -7.07
CA SER A 310 -4.72 26.07 -8.11
C SER A 310 -5.59 24.89 -7.66
N PRO A 311 -6.17 24.12 -8.60
CA PRO A 311 -6.85 22.86 -8.28
C PRO A 311 -6.04 21.92 -7.38
N GLY A 312 -4.73 21.81 -7.61
CA GLY A 312 -3.85 20.97 -6.81
C GLY A 312 -3.67 21.47 -5.38
N GLU A 313 -3.49 22.79 -5.20
CA GLU A 313 -3.41 23.39 -3.87
C GLU A 313 -4.73 23.24 -3.10
N TYR A 314 -5.87 23.33 -3.78
CA TYR A 314 -7.17 23.06 -3.16
C TYR A 314 -7.23 21.62 -2.61
N VAL A 315 -6.79 20.64 -3.41
CA VAL A 315 -6.71 19.24 -2.97
C VAL A 315 -5.72 19.07 -1.82
N LEU A 316 -4.57 19.75 -1.87
CA LEU A 316 -3.58 19.71 -0.78
C LEU A 316 -4.18 20.22 0.53
N ARG A 317 -4.88 21.36 0.52
CA ARG A 317 -5.58 21.88 1.71
C ARG A 317 -6.63 20.92 2.23
N LYS A 318 -7.40 20.28 1.35
CA LYS A 318 -8.37 19.24 1.72
C LYS A 318 -7.70 18.04 2.38
N VAL A 319 -6.59 17.58 1.81
CA VAL A 319 -5.78 16.49 2.36
C VAL A 319 -5.21 16.86 3.74
N GLU A 320 -4.75 18.09 3.93
CA GLU A 320 -4.19 18.59 5.20
C GLU A 320 -5.22 18.63 6.34
N GLN A 321 -6.53 18.63 6.05
CA GLN A 321 -7.58 18.48 7.06
C GLN A 321 -7.62 17.07 7.67
N TYR A 322 -7.09 16.07 6.95
CA TYR A 322 -7.19 14.65 7.31
C TYR A 322 -5.84 13.94 7.45
N PHE A 323 -4.71 14.55 7.11
CA PHE A 323 -3.43 13.84 7.16
C PHE A 323 -2.86 13.66 8.58
N ASP A 324 -3.31 14.46 9.55
CA ASP A 324 -2.78 14.46 10.93
C ASP A 324 -3.80 14.11 12.00
N GLY A 325 -3.33 13.56 13.12
CA GLY A 325 -4.15 13.05 14.21
C GLY A 325 -4.26 11.52 14.24
N PRO A 326 -4.98 10.97 15.24
CA PRO A 326 -5.08 9.53 15.45
C PRO A 326 -5.64 8.81 14.22
N ASP A 327 -5.14 7.60 13.98
CA ASP A 327 -5.77 6.67 13.05
C ASP A 327 -7.25 6.50 13.41
N PRO A 328 -8.19 6.68 12.45
CA PRO A 328 -9.60 6.43 12.71
C PRO A 328 -9.90 4.98 13.11
N ILE A 329 -9.00 4.03 12.81
CA ILE A 329 -9.13 2.63 13.18
C ILE A 329 -8.37 2.36 14.48
N GLY A 330 -9.06 1.88 15.53
CA GLY A 330 -8.41 1.56 16.81
C GLY A 330 -7.91 2.78 17.61
N LYS A 331 -7.55 3.90 16.97
CA LYS A 331 -7.16 5.19 17.58
C LYS A 331 -5.92 5.10 18.49
N THR A 332 -5.03 4.15 18.22
CA THR A 332 -3.85 3.85 19.05
C THR A 332 -2.55 4.45 18.54
N HIS A 333 -2.51 4.92 17.30
CA HIS A 333 -1.31 5.49 16.68
C HIS A 333 -1.64 6.67 15.79
N ILE A 334 -0.61 7.42 15.40
CA ILE A 334 -0.72 8.49 14.41
C ILE A 334 -1.09 7.92 13.03
N ARG A 335 -1.83 8.69 12.23
CA ARG A 335 -2.04 8.37 10.82
C ARG A 335 -0.74 8.45 10.03
N GLU A 336 -0.54 7.52 9.09
CA GLU A 336 0.52 7.67 8.11
C GLU A 336 0.23 8.83 7.15
N GLY A 337 -1.01 8.99 6.73
CA GLY A 337 -1.42 10.10 5.87
C GLY A 337 -2.69 9.80 5.09
N VAL A 338 -2.80 10.44 3.93
CA VAL A 338 -3.99 10.40 3.07
C VAL A 338 -3.58 10.05 1.64
N VAL A 339 -4.44 9.33 0.96
CA VAL A 339 -4.37 9.08 -0.48
C VAL A 339 -5.50 9.84 -1.17
N ALA A 340 -5.15 10.66 -2.17
CA ALA A 340 -6.09 11.37 -3.02
C ALA A 340 -6.18 10.66 -4.38
N ARG A 341 -7.37 10.20 -4.74
CA ARG A 341 -7.65 9.55 -6.03
C ARG A 341 -8.60 10.40 -6.86
N ILE A 342 -8.25 10.67 -8.11
CA ILE A 342 -9.20 11.24 -9.08
C ILE A 342 -10.05 10.09 -9.64
N VAL A 343 -11.37 10.17 -9.51
CA VAL A 343 -12.27 9.02 -9.79
C VAL A 343 -13.02 9.12 -11.12
N ASN A 344 -13.00 10.29 -11.77
CA ASN A 344 -13.67 10.55 -13.05
C ASN A 344 -12.70 10.57 -14.25
N ARG A 345 -11.59 9.82 -14.16
CA ARG A 345 -10.61 9.64 -15.24
C ARG A 345 -10.44 8.15 -15.57
N PRO A 346 -10.13 7.80 -16.83
CA PRO A 346 -9.95 6.39 -17.24
C PRO A 346 -8.69 5.77 -16.63
N ASP A 347 -7.62 6.54 -16.51
CA ASP A 347 -6.34 6.09 -15.96
C ASP A 347 -6.29 6.23 -14.43
N ILE A 348 -5.49 5.37 -13.80
CA ILE A 348 -5.24 5.42 -12.35
C ILE A 348 -4.48 6.71 -11.97
N ALA A 349 -5.19 7.67 -11.39
CA ALA A 349 -4.61 8.92 -10.90
C ALA A 349 -4.71 8.98 -9.37
N VAL A 350 -3.64 8.54 -8.69
CA VAL A 350 -3.59 8.38 -7.23
C VAL A 350 -2.33 9.02 -6.68
N TYR A 351 -2.49 9.84 -5.64
CA TYR A 351 -1.42 10.62 -5.02
C TYR A 351 -1.42 10.44 -3.51
N LYS A 352 -0.25 10.28 -2.90
CA LYS A 352 -0.10 10.14 -1.44
C LYS A 352 0.45 11.42 -0.82
N HIS A 353 -0.04 11.72 0.38
CA HIS A 353 0.50 12.76 1.25
C HIS A 353 0.68 12.18 2.66
N LYS A 354 1.93 11.93 3.03
CA LYS A 354 2.29 11.38 4.35
C LYS A 354 2.43 12.50 5.40
N ASN A 355 1.97 12.21 6.61
CA ASN A 355 2.12 13.00 7.82
C ASN A 355 3.58 13.27 8.17
N PHE A 356 3.87 14.48 8.66
CA PHE A 356 5.23 14.88 9.05
C PHE A 356 5.77 14.10 10.25
N ASN A 357 5.01 13.99 11.35
CA ASN A 357 5.42 13.23 12.53
C ASN A 357 5.63 11.75 12.17
N PHE A 358 4.75 11.19 11.35
CA PHE A 358 4.92 9.83 10.84
C PHE A 358 6.22 9.67 10.03
N LYS A 359 6.52 10.60 9.13
CA LYS A 359 7.80 10.63 8.40
C LYS A 359 9.02 10.70 9.34
N VAL A 360 8.93 11.46 10.43
CA VAL A 360 9.98 11.51 11.46
C VAL A 360 10.14 10.15 12.15
N LEU A 361 9.04 9.45 12.44
CA LEU A 361 9.07 8.08 12.99
C LEU A 361 9.74 7.09 12.02
N GLU A 362 9.39 7.13 10.73
CA GLU A 362 10.04 6.33 9.66
C GLU A 362 11.53 6.71 9.47
N GLY A 363 11.98 7.82 10.03
CA GLY A 363 13.38 8.22 10.03
C GLY A 363 13.78 9.14 8.89
N ILE A 364 12.91 10.07 8.48
CA ILE A 364 13.29 11.17 7.57
C ILE A 364 14.47 11.99 8.12
N ILE A 365 14.64 12.07 9.44
CA ILE A 365 15.80 12.69 10.09
C ILE A 365 16.75 11.56 10.51
N LYS A 366 17.64 11.12 9.60
CA LYS A 366 18.76 10.23 9.93
C LYS A 366 19.98 11.08 10.29
N GLU A 367 20.35 11.16 11.56
CA GLU A 367 21.70 11.62 11.94
C GLU A 367 22.76 10.57 11.57
N ASP A 368 22.38 9.28 11.54
CA ASP A 368 23.20 8.15 11.07
C ASP A 368 22.38 7.19 10.19
N ALA A 369 22.87 6.95 8.97
CA ALA A 369 22.15 6.25 7.89
C ALA A 369 22.27 4.71 7.95
N THR A 370 21.96 4.09 9.08
CA THR A 370 22.29 2.67 9.33
C THR A 370 21.24 1.63 8.91
N ALA A 371 20.01 2.01 8.52
CA ALA A 371 19.02 1.03 8.03
C ALA A 371 17.96 1.60 7.03
N PRO A 372 17.54 0.83 6.00
CA PRO A 372 16.33 1.08 5.22
C PRO A 372 15.07 0.95 6.07
N ASP A 373 14.02 1.70 5.73
CA ASP A 373 12.69 1.40 6.29
C ASP A 373 12.16 0.07 5.71
N MET A 374 11.07 -0.45 6.27
CA MET A 374 10.61 -1.78 5.90
C MET A 374 10.00 -1.86 4.48
N GLU A 375 9.34 -0.79 4.01
CA GLU A 375 8.82 -0.72 2.63
C GLU A 375 9.99 -0.68 1.66
N GLU A 376 11.03 0.11 1.97
CA GLU A 376 12.30 0.17 1.23
C GLU A 376 13.06 -1.15 1.24
N ALA A 377 13.11 -1.86 2.37
CA ALA A 377 13.77 -3.16 2.46
C ALA A 377 13.04 -4.24 1.65
N GLN A 378 11.70 -4.23 1.64
CA GLN A 378 10.90 -5.10 0.77
C GLN A 378 11.13 -4.77 -0.71
N ASP A 379 11.25 -3.48 -1.03
CA ASP A 379 11.58 -3.00 -2.36
C ASP A 379 12.97 -3.48 -2.82
N GLU A 380 14.00 -3.41 -1.98
CA GLU A 380 15.36 -3.87 -2.29
C GLU A 380 15.43 -5.38 -2.52
N MET A 381 14.83 -6.18 -1.63
CA MET A 381 14.82 -7.65 -1.77
C MET A 381 14.20 -8.11 -3.09
N SER A 382 13.16 -7.40 -3.57
CA SER A 382 12.55 -7.70 -4.87
C SER A 382 13.47 -7.40 -6.06
N ILE A 383 14.36 -6.39 -5.95
CA ILE A 383 15.32 -6.03 -6.99
C ILE A 383 16.44 -7.08 -7.04
N GLU A 384 16.91 -7.58 -5.89
CA GLU A 384 17.95 -8.63 -5.85
C GLU A 384 17.47 -9.98 -6.43
N GLU A 385 16.20 -10.32 -6.25
CA GLU A 385 15.59 -11.52 -6.86
C GLU A 385 15.47 -11.40 -8.38
N ASN A 386 15.17 -10.20 -8.90
CA ASN A 386 15.01 -9.95 -10.33
C ASN A 386 16.33 -9.61 -11.06
N GLY A 387 17.32 -9.05 -10.36
CA GLY A 387 18.62 -8.66 -10.92
C GLY A 387 19.63 -9.79 -11.07
N ASN A 388 19.32 -10.98 -10.52
CA ASN A 388 20.07 -12.22 -10.73
C ASN A 388 19.48 -13.10 -11.86
N ALA A 389 18.55 -12.56 -12.65
CA ALA A 389 17.87 -13.27 -13.75
C ALA A 389 18.58 -13.13 -15.10
#